data_AF-A0A350NWC7-F1
#
_entry.id   AF-A0A350NWC7-F1
#
_cell.length_a   1.000
_cell.length_b   1.000
_cell.length_c   1.000
_cell.angle_alpha   90.00
_cell.angle_beta   90.00
_cell.angle_gamma   90.00
#
_symmetry.space_group_name_H-M   'P 1'
#
loop_
_entity.id
_entity.type
_entity.pdbx_description
1 polymer ?
#
loop_
_entity_poly.entity_id
_entity_poly.type
_entity_poly.pdbx_seq_one_letter_code
_entity_poly.pdbx_strand_id
1 'polypeptide(L)'
;MAKNKHMAGGKETPRQKMIGMMYLVLTALLALNISKEVLNGFVKVENSLLTTQGTLSAKVNETNTELEVKYAQNQEKVKPFRDQATKVNKSSDDLIAYIMELKARAMASSTGDYKEQEATNFDGFLGKDENGRDTVLNLAYIAQKDEYMALTEFMVGGAPNAPKEGEWTALQLRQSMESYRDELKAISFKDNQGVTRTLPPNLLEQLDETFLFGTEMEDGKEVLWEAANFYDVPLAAVMPLMTKMTLDIQDIQEDILSWLLGSVDAKSYKFTNLLPLVVPESNYILRGDSFRANVLLAAFDGTNPPEFYVDAQKFNGRDSSMLDFASIESLPIGTDGLGKLRISTKGMALGDVNYKGLIRFQGPDGNIEPYPFYTPSFTVAEPALVVSPTKMNVFYRGLPNPVEVSVPGVAGDALEVRISGDNKIKKQPDGSYVVDPGKVTEAKITVTATMPDGSKKTLPARDFRVKRIPDPVPSFAGKTPSDRLISKNTLLGAPGVSAKMENFDFDVKVTVKSFSISVSRDGTLVEKKSNSNRLSSDMSELLKRVGRGNVIYIEDIVVSMPDGTERQLAPMKLKVS
;
A
#
# COMPACT_ATOMS: atom_id res chain seq x y z
N MET A 1 -24.86 -80.23 88.36
CA MET A 1 -24.29 -81.42 87.69
C MET A 1 -25.22 -81.87 86.57
N ALA A 2 -24.63 -82.20 85.42
CA ALA A 2 -25.17 -83.02 84.33
C ALA A 2 -26.31 -82.46 83.45
N LYS A 3 -26.03 -82.27 82.15
CA LYS A 3 -26.34 -83.26 81.10
C LYS A 3 -26.10 -82.66 79.70
N ASN A 4 -25.31 -83.36 78.89
CA ASN A 4 -25.34 -83.27 77.43
C ASN A 4 -26.80 -83.38 76.95
N LYS A 5 -27.23 -82.43 76.12
CA LYS A 5 -28.48 -82.53 75.38
C LYS A 5 -28.21 -82.19 73.92
N HIS A 6 -28.25 -83.23 73.10
CA HIS A 6 -28.43 -83.18 71.66
C HIS A 6 -29.48 -82.11 71.32
N MET A 7 -29.10 -81.07 70.59
CA MET A 7 -30.07 -80.25 69.87
C MET A 7 -30.34 -80.94 68.55
N ALA A 8 -31.53 -81.54 68.50
CA ALA A 8 -32.17 -82.03 67.31
C ALA A 8 -32.24 -80.91 66.28
N GLY A 9 -31.54 -81.08 65.15
CA GLY A 9 -31.89 -80.40 63.92
C GLY A 9 -33.29 -80.86 63.54
N GLY A 10 -34.30 -80.06 63.85
CA GLY A 10 -35.63 -80.24 63.29
C GLY A 10 -35.48 -80.25 61.77
N LYS A 11 -35.81 -81.36 61.12
CA LYS A 11 -35.88 -81.42 59.66
C LYS A 11 -36.92 -80.37 59.25
N GLU A 12 -36.46 -79.22 58.77
CA GLU A 12 -37.33 -78.20 58.19
C GLU A 12 -38.23 -78.86 57.17
N THR A 13 -39.53 -78.64 57.30
CA THR A 13 -40.50 -79.16 56.34
C THR A 13 -40.17 -78.59 54.95
N PRO A 14 -40.46 -79.31 53.84
CA PRO A 14 -40.22 -78.79 52.49
C PRO A 14 -40.79 -77.37 52.26
N ARG A 15 -41.87 -77.03 52.96
CA ARG A 15 -42.47 -75.69 52.98
C ARG A 15 -41.58 -74.64 53.65
N GLN A 16 -40.94 -74.94 54.77
CA GLN A 16 -40.01 -74.03 55.45
C GLN A 16 -38.72 -73.84 54.67
N LYS A 17 -38.21 -74.89 54.02
CA LYS A 17 -37.08 -74.77 53.08
C LYS A 17 -37.43 -73.89 51.88
N MET A 18 -38.63 -74.04 51.31
CA MET A 18 -39.09 -73.15 50.24
C MET A 18 -39.25 -71.71 50.71
N ILE A 19 -39.77 -71.47 51.92
CA ILE A 19 -39.91 -70.11 52.47
C ILE A 19 -38.53 -69.51 52.77
N GLY A 20 -37.58 -70.27 53.32
CA GLY A 20 -36.21 -69.84 53.58
C GLY A 20 -35.44 -69.55 52.29
N MET A 21 -35.59 -70.38 51.26
CA MET A 21 -35.02 -70.12 49.93
C MET A 21 -35.68 -68.91 49.27
N MET A 22 -37.01 -68.75 49.36
CA MET A 22 -37.69 -67.55 48.87
C MET A 22 -37.24 -66.29 49.60
N TYR A 23 -37.03 -66.34 50.93
CA TYR A 23 -36.57 -65.20 51.70
C TYR A 23 -35.11 -64.85 51.38
N LEU A 24 -34.24 -65.85 51.19
CA LEU A 24 -32.88 -65.62 50.71
C LEU A 24 -32.86 -65.02 49.30
N VAL A 25 -33.70 -65.52 48.39
CA VAL A 25 -33.84 -64.99 47.03
C VAL A 25 -34.41 -63.57 47.06
N LEU A 26 -35.44 -63.28 47.84
CA LEU A 26 -36.01 -61.94 48.00
C LEU A 26 -35.04 -60.96 48.67
N THR A 27 -34.29 -61.40 49.68
CA THR A 27 -33.29 -60.57 50.36
C THR A 27 -32.09 -60.32 49.45
N ALA A 28 -31.67 -61.31 48.66
CA ALA A 28 -30.65 -61.15 47.64
C ALA A 28 -31.11 -60.21 46.52
N LEU A 29 -32.36 -60.31 46.06
CA LEU A 29 -32.94 -59.39 45.06
C LEU A 29 -33.06 -57.96 45.60
N LEU A 30 -33.47 -57.78 46.86
CA LEU A 30 -33.50 -56.47 47.51
C LEU A 30 -32.10 -55.88 47.72
N ALA A 31 -31.10 -56.72 47.97
CA ALA A 31 -29.70 -56.30 48.14
C ALA A 31 -29.00 -56.03 46.80
N LEU A 32 -29.46 -56.62 45.71
CA LEU A 32 -28.95 -56.41 44.35
C LEU A 32 -29.52 -55.13 43.71
N ASN A 33 -30.66 -54.64 44.21
CA ASN A 33 -31.24 -53.38 43.76
C ASN A 33 -30.45 -52.18 44.31
N ILE A 34 -30.07 -51.29 43.40
CA ILE A 34 -29.36 -50.04 43.73
C ILE A 34 -30.28 -49.13 44.54
N SER A 35 -29.73 -48.41 45.53
CA SER A 35 -30.54 -47.49 46.34
C SER A 35 -31.11 -46.35 45.48
N LYS A 36 -32.38 -45.98 45.72
CA LYS A 36 -33.06 -44.90 44.98
C LYS A 36 -32.32 -43.56 45.08
N GLU A 37 -31.61 -43.33 46.18
CA GLU A 37 -30.80 -42.13 46.40
C GLU A 37 -29.59 -42.07 45.46
N VAL A 38 -28.93 -43.21 45.21
CA VAL A 38 -27.81 -43.32 44.27
C VAL A 38 -28.30 -43.11 42.83
N LEU A 39 -29.43 -43.71 42.45
CA LEU A 39 -30.04 -43.50 41.11
C LEU A 39 -30.43 -42.02 40.89
N ASN A 40 -30.99 -41.36 41.91
CA ASN A 40 -31.28 -39.92 41.85
C ASN A 40 -30.00 -39.07 41.77
N GLY A 41 -28.89 -39.55 42.32
CA GLY A 41 -27.56 -38.94 42.15
C GLY A 41 -27.14 -38.90 40.69
N PHE A 42 -27.25 -40.04 39.98
CA PHE A 42 -26.97 -40.11 38.55
C PHE A 42 -27.88 -39.21 37.69
N VAL A 43 -29.16 -39.10 38.03
CA VAL A 43 -30.08 -38.15 37.37
C VAL A 43 -29.61 -36.71 37.52
N LYS A 44 -29.08 -36.32 38.69
CA LYS A 44 -28.53 -34.98 38.91
C LYS A 44 -27.27 -34.75 38.08
N VAL A 45 -26.39 -35.75 37.97
CA VAL A 45 -25.19 -35.69 37.12
C VAL A 45 -25.61 -35.52 35.66
N GLU A 46 -26.53 -36.34 35.16
CA GLU A 46 -27.06 -36.22 33.79
C GLU A 46 -27.60 -34.80 33.52
N ASN A 47 -28.44 -34.27 34.40
CA ASN A 47 -28.99 -32.91 34.22
C ASN A 47 -27.90 -31.84 34.20
N SER A 48 -26.85 -32.00 35.01
CA SER A 48 -25.70 -31.09 35.00
C SER A 48 -24.95 -31.19 33.67
N LEU A 49 -24.72 -32.39 33.15
CA LEU A 49 -24.03 -32.61 31.88
C LEU A 49 -24.85 -32.08 30.69
N LEU A 50 -26.16 -32.27 30.68
CA LEU A 50 -27.07 -31.68 29.67
C LEU A 50 -27.04 -30.15 29.70
N THR A 51 -26.93 -29.55 30.88
CA THR A 51 -26.76 -28.09 31.01
C THR A 51 -25.43 -27.65 30.39
N THR A 52 -24.33 -28.35 30.69
CA THR A 52 -23.02 -28.10 30.07
C THR A 52 -23.09 -28.26 28.55
N GLN A 53 -23.79 -29.30 28.06
CA GLN A 53 -23.96 -29.56 26.63
C GLN A 53 -24.66 -28.38 25.94
N GLY A 54 -25.70 -27.83 26.57
CA GLY A 54 -26.37 -26.62 26.09
C GLY A 54 -25.43 -25.42 25.99
N THR A 55 -24.61 -25.19 27.02
CA THR A 55 -23.64 -24.08 27.04
C THR A 55 -22.54 -24.23 25.98
N LEU A 56 -22.01 -25.44 25.81
CA LEU A 56 -20.97 -25.74 24.83
C LEU A 56 -21.51 -25.65 23.41
N SER A 57 -22.72 -26.17 23.19
CA SER A 57 -23.43 -26.01 21.91
C SER A 57 -23.67 -24.53 21.58
N ALA A 58 -23.96 -23.68 22.57
CA ALA A 58 -24.10 -22.24 22.35
C ALA A 58 -22.77 -21.61 21.92
N LYS A 59 -21.66 -22.01 22.56
CA LYS A 59 -20.30 -21.56 22.22
C LYS A 59 -19.90 -21.96 20.79
N VAL A 60 -20.13 -23.22 20.40
CA VAL A 60 -19.91 -23.70 19.02
C VAL A 60 -20.70 -22.86 18.00
N ASN A 61 -21.95 -22.52 18.31
CA ASN A 61 -22.77 -21.67 17.44
C ASN A 61 -22.23 -20.22 17.35
N GLU A 62 -21.71 -19.68 18.44
CA GLU A 62 -21.05 -18.36 18.47
C GLU A 62 -19.80 -18.35 17.58
N THR A 63 -18.91 -19.33 17.72
CA THR A 63 -17.70 -19.48 16.91
C THR A 63 -18.04 -19.64 15.42
N ASN A 64 -19.06 -20.44 15.08
CA ASN A 64 -19.55 -20.56 13.71
C ASN A 64 -20.13 -19.24 13.18
N THR A 65 -20.88 -18.50 14.00
CA THR A 65 -21.42 -17.19 13.62
C THR A 65 -20.29 -16.18 13.34
N GLU A 66 -19.25 -16.15 14.18
CA GLU A 66 -18.09 -15.29 13.94
C GLU A 66 -17.36 -15.65 12.63
N LEU A 67 -17.23 -16.95 12.35
CA LEU A 67 -16.63 -17.43 11.09
C LEU A 67 -17.45 -16.99 9.87
N GLU A 68 -18.78 -17.03 9.94
CA GLU A 68 -19.67 -16.52 8.88
C GLU A 68 -19.56 -15.00 8.71
N VAL A 69 -19.43 -14.25 9.80
CA VAL A 69 -19.20 -12.79 9.76
C VAL A 69 -17.86 -12.49 9.07
N LYS A 70 -16.78 -13.21 9.40
CA LYS A 70 -15.48 -13.05 8.73
C LYS A 70 -15.55 -13.46 7.26
N TYR A 71 -16.33 -14.49 6.93
CA TYR A 71 -16.57 -14.90 5.55
C TYR A 71 -17.30 -13.81 4.75
N ALA A 72 -18.30 -13.14 5.35
CA ALA A 72 -18.98 -12.02 4.72
C ALA A 72 -18.05 -10.83 4.45
N GLN A 73 -17.04 -10.61 5.29
CA GLN A 73 -16.03 -9.56 5.12
C GLN A 73 -14.97 -9.90 4.05
N ASN A 74 -14.52 -11.16 3.99
CA ASN A 74 -13.48 -11.59 3.05
C ASN A 74 -13.67 -13.05 2.60
N GLN A 75 -14.48 -13.22 1.57
CA GLN A 75 -14.86 -14.54 1.06
C GLN A 75 -13.66 -15.34 0.55
N GLU A 76 -12.74 -14.71 -0.20
CA GLU A 76 -11.60 -15.41 -0.80
C GLU A 76 -10.65 -15.98 0.26
N LYS A 77 -10.42 -15.22 1.33
CA LYS A 77 -9.53 -15.63 2.42
C LYS A 77 -10.15 -16.69 3.31
N VAL A 78 -11.43 -16.54 3.66
CA VAL A 78 -12.07 -17.35 4.71
C VAL A 78 -12.69 -18.64 4.16
N LYS A 79 -12.97 -18.73 2.86
CA LYS A 79 -13.56 -19.92 2.22
C LYS A 79 -12.90 -21.26 2.60
N PRO A 80 -11.57 -21.45 2.46
CA PRO A 80 -10.95 -22.74 2.79
C PRO A 80 -11.13 -23.12 4.27
N PHE A 81 -11.14 -22.14 5.18
CA PHE A 81 -11.37 -22.36 6.61
C PHE A 81 -12.84 -22.72 6.89
N ARG A 82 -13.78 -22.02 6.25
CA ARG A 82 -15.22 -22.29 6.35
C ARG A 82 -15.59 -23.67 5.82
N ASP A 83 -15.06 -24.04 4.66
CA ASP A 83 -15.34 -25.34 4.04
C ASP A 83 -14.88 -26.47 4.98
N GLN A 84 -13.75 -26.26 5.67
CA GLN A 84 -13.25 -27.21 6.65
C GLN A 84 -14.07 -27.21 7.96
N ALA A 85 -14.43 -26.05 8.49
CA ALA A 85 -15.32 -25.92 9.64
C ALA A 85 -16.67 -26.60 9.40
N THR A 86 -17.23 -26.48 8.19
CA THR A 86 -18.50 -27.12 7.80
C THR A 86 -18.37 -28.65 7.81
N LYS A 87 -17.23 -29.20 7.37
CA LYS A 87 -16.98 -30.64 7.46
C LYS A 87 -16.87 -31.13 8.90
N VAL A 88 -16.16 -30.37 9.74
CA VAL A 88 -16.03 -30.68 11.18
C VAL A 88 -17.41 -30.68 11.82
N ASN A 89 -18.18 -29.60 11.66
CA ASN A 89 -19.56 -29.49 12.17
C ASN A 89 -20.40 -30.68 11.72
N LYS A 90 -20.39 -31.02 10.43
CA LYS A 90 -21.17 -32.14 9.92
C LYS A 90 -20.76 -33.47 10.56
N SER A 91 -19.47 -33.76 10.63
CA SER A 91 -18.97 -35.02 11.22
C SER A 91 -19.30 -35.09 12.73
N SER A 92 -19.19 -33.97 13.45
CA SER A 92 -19.60 -33.86 14.86
C SER A 92 -21.11 -34.05 15.04
N ASP A 93 -21.92 -33.36 14.24
CA ASP A 93 -23.39 -33.43 14.30
C ASP A 93 -23.89 -34.85 13.97
N ASP A 94 -23.31 -35.50 12.95
CA ASP A 94 -23.63 -36.88 12.56
C ASP A 94 -23.32 -37.87 13.71
N LEU A 95 -22.18 -37.71 14.40
CA LEU A 95 -21.80 -38.57 15.53
C LEU A 95 -22.65 -38.29 16.79
N ILE A 96 -22.95 -37.03 17.08
CA ILE A 96 -23.83 -36.64 18.20
C ILE A 96 -25.24 -37.19 17.97
N ALA A 97 -25.76 -37.09 16.75
CA ALA A 97 -27.05 -37.67 16.38
C ALA A 97 -27.05 -39.20 16.55
N TYR A 98 -25.96 -39.88 16.16
CA TYR A 98 -25.79 -41.32 16.40
C TYR A 98 -25.82 -41.66 17.91
N ILE A 99 -25.09 -40.92 18.75
CA ILE A 99 -25.09 -41.14 20.20
C ILE A 99 -26.48 -40.87 20.79
N MET A 100 -27.19 -39.84 20.31
CA MET A 100 -28.54 -39.50 20.72
C MET A 100 -29.53 -40.64 20.41
N GLU A 101 -29.50 -41.16 19.19
CA GLU A 101 -30.32 -42.32 18.81
C GLU A 101 -29.96 -43.56 19.61
N LEU A 102 -28.67 -43.78 19.89
CA LEU A 102 -28.19 -44.89 20.70
C LEU A 102 -28.69 -44.78 22.16
N LYS A 103 -28.74 -43.56 22.72
CA LYS A 103 -29.34 -43.31 24.04
C LYS A 103 -30.82 -43.66 24.05
N ALA A 104 -31.58 -43.25 23.03
CA ALA A 104 -33.00 -43.58 22.92
C ALA A 104 -33.24 -45.10 22.81
N ARG A 105 -32.44 -45.79 21.99
CA ARG A 105 -32.48 -47.26 21.85
C ARG A 105 -32.13 -47.98 23.14
N ALA A 106 -31.11 -47.51 23.87
CA ALA A 106 -30.73 -48.04 25.16
C ALA A 106 -31.85 -47.88 26.21
N MET A 107 -32.51 -46.73 26.26
CA MET A 107 -33.68 -46.51 27.14
C MET A 107 -34.86 -47.42 26.78
N ALA A 108 -35.14 -47.60 25.49
CA ALA A 108 -36.20 -48.47 25.02
C ALA A 108 -35.91 -49.96 25.34
N SER A 109 -34.65 -50.38 25.28
CA SER A 109 -34.23 -51.72 25.69
C SER A 109 -34.46 -51.95 27.18
N SER A 110 -34.01 -51.02 28.03
CA SER A 110 -34.15 -51.11 29.48
C SER A 110 -35.59 -51.00 30.00
N THR A 111 -36.50 -50.39 29.24
CA THR A 111 -37.93 -50.30 29.62
C THR A 111 -38.76 -51.50 29.14
N GLY A 112 -38.20 -52.33 28.26
CA GLY A 112 -38.88 -53.47 27.65
C GLY A 112 -39.73 -53.14 26.42
N ASP A 113 -39.78 -51.87 26.01
CA ASP A 113 -40.63 -51.37 24.93
C ASP A 113 -39.93 -51.33 23.56
N TYR A 114 -38.72 -51.91 23.46
CA TYR A 114 -37.87 -51.82 22.27
C TYR A 114 -38.58 -52.14 20.95
N LYS A 115 -39.33 -53.25 20.90
CA LYS A 115 -40.03 -53.70 19.68
C LYS A 115 -41.19 -52.78 19.27
N GLU A 116 -41.81 -52.13 20.24
CA GLU A 116 -42.91 -51.18 19.97
C GLU A 116 -42.36 -49.84 19.49
N GLN A 117 -41.25 -49.40 20.06
CA GLN A 117 -40.58 -48.16 19.71
C GLN A 117 -39.79 -48.23 18.39
N GLU A 118 -39.26 -49.40 18.04
CA GLU A 118 -38.63 -49.63 16.73
C GLU A 118 -39.62 -49.37 15.59
N ALA A 119 -40.90 -49.71 15.77
CA ALA A 119 -41.95 -49.45 14.78
C ALA A 119 -42.34 -47.96 14.67
N THR A 120 -42.03 -47.15 15.67
CA THR A 120 -42.31 -45.70 15.72
C THR A 120 -41.05 -44.85 15.64
N ASN A 121 -39.91 -45.42 15.23
CA ASN A 121 -38.61 -44.74 15.19
C ASN A 121 -38.24 -44.04 16.52
N PHE A 122 -38.56 -44.65 17.66
CA PHE A 122 -38.24 -44.17 19.00
C PHE A 122 -38.87 -42.80 19.37
N ASP A 123 -39.98 -42.41 18.74
CA ASP A 123 -40.73 -41.16 19.03
C ASP A 123 -41.15 -41.00 20.51
N GLY A 124 -41.25 -42.10 21.28
CA GLY A 124 -41.51 -42.04 22.72
C GLY A 124 -40.31 -41.58 23.57
N PHE A 125 -39.10 -41.68 23.02
CA PHE A 125 -37.84 -41.35 23.71
C PHE A 125 -37.09 -40.19 23.06
N LEU A 126 -37.38 -39.87 21.80
CA LEU A 126 -36.85 -38.70 21.10
C LEU A 126 -37.84 -37.55 21.18
N GLY A 127 -37.35 -36.34 21.42
CA GLY A 127 -38.16 -35.13 21.49
C GLY A 127 -37.37 -33.90 21.10
N LYS A 128 -37.97 -32.73 21.25
CA LYS A 128 -37.31 -31.44 21.02
C LYS A 128 -37.22 -30.65 22.30
N ASP A 129 -36.08 -30.00 22.54
CA ASP A 129 -35.91 -29.06 23.64
C ASP A 129 -36.65 -27.73 23.39
N GLU A 130 -36.61 -26.83 24.37
CA GLU A 130 -37.21 -25.49 24.28
C GLU A 130 -36.65 -24.64 23.12
N ASN A 131 -35.49 -25.03 22.56
CA ASN A 131 -34.83 -24.37 21.44
C ASN A 131 -35.04 -25.11 20.10
N GLY A 132 -35.89 -26.14 20.08
CA GLY A 132 -36.23 -26.92 18.89
C GLY A 132 -35.15 -27.92 18.45
N ARG A 133 -34.15 -28.20 19.28
CA ARG A 133 -33.09 -29.19 19.03
C ARG A 133 -33.54 -30.57 19.45
N ASP A 134 -33.14 -31.58 18.69
CA ASP A 134 -33.46 -32.96 19.01
C ASP A 134 -32.75 -33.38 20.31
N THR A 135 -33.49 -34.01 21.21
CA THR A 135 -33.05 -34.43 22.54
C THR A 135 -33.68 -35.77 22.90
N VAL A 136 -33.15 -36.39 23.95
CA VAL A 136 -33.67 -37.65 24.46
C VAL A 136 -34.45 -37.39 25.76
N LEU A 137 -35.46 -38.21 26.03
CA LEU A 137 -36.24 -38.20 27.26
C LEU A 137 -35.31 -38.16 28.47
N ASN A 138 -35.57 -37.19 29.36
CA ASN A 138 -34.74 -37.00 30.55
C ASN A 138 -34.81 -38.24 31.45
N LEU A 139 -33.64 -38.70 31.90
CA LEU A 139 -33.49 -39.87 32.76
C LEU A 139 -34.41 -39.82 33.99
N ALA A 140 -34.76 -38.64 34.52
CA ALA A 140 -35.68 -38.49 35.65
C ALA A 140 -37.02 -39.23 35.46
N TYR A 141 -37.55 -39.27 34.23
CA TYR A 141 -38.87 -39.82 33.90
C TYR A 141 -38.88 -41.34 33.68
N ILE A 142 -37.71 -41.99 33.65
CA ILE A 142 -37.60 -43.44 33.43
C ILE A 142 -37.81 -44.17 34.76
N ALA A 143 -38.71 -45.14 34.83
CA ALA A 143 -38.98 -45.88 36.07
C ALA A 143 -37.88 -46.91 36.41
N GLN A 144 -37.42 -47.67 35.42
CA GLN A 144 -36.45 -48.78 35.54
C GLN A 144 -35.02 -48.29 35.27
N LYS A 145 -34.46 -47.50 36.20
CA LYS A 145 -33.13 -46.87 36.03
C LYS A 145 -31.96 -47.79 36.42
N ASP A 146 -32.24 -48.78 37.25
CA ASP A 146 -31.31 -49.81 37.74
C ASP A 146 -31.21 -51.03 36.82
N GLU A 147 -32.00 -51.08 35.74
CA GLU A 147 -31.97 -52.18 34.78
C GLU A 147 -30.65 -52.19 34.00
N TYR A 148 -30.00 -53.35 33.97
CA TYR A 148 -28.69 -53.56 33.33
C TYR A 148 -28.66 -54.79 32.42
N MET A 149 -29.56 -55.78 32.60
CA MET A 149 -29.47 -57.05 31.88
C MET A 149 -29.87 -56.88 30.40
N ALA A 150 -31.03 -56.24 30.16
CA ALA A 150 -31.50 -55.96 28.80
C ALA A 150 -30.56 -54.99 28.06
N LEU A 151 -29.96 -54.05 28.80
CA LEU A 151 -29.00 -53.10 28.26
C LEU A 151 -27.68 -53.78 27.87
N THR A 152 -27.17 -54.66 28.73
CA THR A 152 -25.94 -55.43 28.49
C THR A 152 -26.09 -56.31 27.25
N GLU A 153 -27.19 -57.06 27.14
CA GLU A 153 -27.46 -57.91 25.97
C GLU A 153 -27.59 -57.11 24.66
N PHE A 154 -28.13 -55.89 24.75
CA PHE A 154 -28.25 -54.99 23.61
C PHE A 154 -26.90 -54.39 23.18
N MET A 155 -26.13 -53.85 24.12
CA MET A 155 -24.91 -53.06 23.85
C MET A 155 -23.65 -53.91 23.68
N VAL A 156 -23.50 -54.97 24.47
CA VAL A 156 -22.27 -55.79 24.54
C VAL A 156 -22.55 -57.26 24.18
N GLY A 157 -23.74 -57.79 24.51
CA GLY A 157 -24.08 -59.20 24.36
C GLY A 157 -23.62 -60.06 25.53
N GLY A 158 -23.75 -61.38 25.40
CA GLY A 158 -23.52 -62.33 26.51
C GLY A 158 -22.08 -62.62 26.90
N ALA A 159 -21.06 -62.00 26.27
CA ALA A 159 -19.65 -62.26 26.56
C ALA A 159 -18.82 -60.96 26.66
N PRO A 160 -18.29 -60.59 27.85
CA PRO A 160 -17.48 -59.38 28.04
C PRO A 160 -16.24 -59.28 27.15
N ASN A 161 -15.60 -60.42 26.87
CA ASN A 161 -14.34 -60.46 26.10
C ASN A 161 -14.56 -60.61 24.59
N ALA A 162 -15.81 -60.65 24.14
CA ALA A 162 -16.18 -60.76 22.73
C ALA A 162 -17.47 -59.95 22.50
N PRO A 163 -17.38 -58.60 22.49
CA PRO A 163 -18.53 -57.74 22.34
C PRO A 163 -19.23 -58.00 20.99
N LYS A 164 -20.55 -57.88 21.01
CA LYS A 164 -21.44 -58.10 19.88
C LYS A 164 -21.14 -57.14 18.73
N GLU A 165 -20.89 -57.70 17.55
CA GLU A 165 -20.79 -56.95 16.30
C GLU A 165 -22.20 -56.69 15.74
N GLY A 166 -22.48 -55.44 15.35
CA GLY A 166 -23.76 -55.04 14.79
C GLY A 166 -23.99 -53.53 14.85
N GLU A 167 -25.07 -53.08 14.20
CA GLU A 167 -25.49 -51.69 14.31
C GLU A 167 -25.96 -51.39 15.75
N TRP A 168 -25.66 -50.18 16.25
CA TRP A 168 -26.10 -49.70 17.56
C TRP A 168 -25.51 -50.47 18.77
N THR A 169 -24.34 -51.09 18.61
CA THR A 169 -23.60 -51.73 19.70
C THR A 169 -22.50 -50.83 20.27
N ALA A 170 -21.99 -51.17 21.46
CA ALA A 170 -20.88 -50.46 22.09
C ALA A 170 -19.60 -50.50 21.22
N LEU A 171 -19.38 -51.60 20.49
CA LEU A 171 -18.25 -51.75 19.57
C LEU A 171 -18.37 -50.79 18.37
N GLN A 172 -19.56 -50.67 17.78
CA GLN A 172 -19.80 -49.73 16.69
C GLN A 172 -19.66 -48.27 17.15
N LEU A 173 -20.10 -47.95 18.38
CA LEU A 173 -19.89 -46.64 18.98
C LEU A 173 -18.40 -46.32 19.08
N ARG A 174 -17.58 -47.24 19.62
CA ARG A 174 -16.13 -47.07 19.68
C ARG A 174 -15.52 -46.83 18.29
N GLN A 175 -15.86 -47.68 17.32
CA GLN A 175 -15.36 -47.56 15.95
C GLN A 175 -15.76 -46.24 15.28
N SER A 176 -16.97 -45.75 15.56
CA SER A 176 -17.45 -44.46 15.03
C SER A 176 -16.69 -43.29 15.64
N MET A 177 -16.38 -43.35 16.94
CA MET A 177 -15.55 -42.35 17.62
C MET A 177 -14.08 -42.38 17.16
N GLU A 178 -13.51 -43.57 16.92
CA GLU A 178 -12.17 -43.73 16.34
C GLU A 178 -12.10 -43.19 14.90
N SER A 179 -13.13 -43.47 14.09
CA SER A 179 -13.24 -42.95 12.73
C SER A 179 -13.34 -41.43 12.72
N TYR A 180 -14.15 -40.86 13.62
CA TYR A 180 -14.24 -39.41 13.83
C TYR A 180 -12.89 -38.79 14.21
N ARG A 181 -12.17 -39.38 15.17
CA ARG A 181 -10.81 -38.95 15.54
C ARG A 181 -9.89 -38.94 14.31
N ASP A 182 -9.86 -40.04 13.56
CA ASP A 182 -8.95 -40.20 12.42
C ASP A 182 -9.30 -39.23 11.27
N GLU A 183 -10.59 -38.97 11.03
CA GLU A 183 -11.07 -37.94 10.11
C GLU A 183 -10.60 -36.53 10.51
N LEU A 184 -10.70 -36.19 11.81
CA LEU A 184 -10.23 -34.90 12.32
C LEU A 184 -8.70 -34.79 12.23
N LYS A 185 -7.95 -35.84 12.53
CA LYS A 185 -6.49 -35.84 12.38
C LYS A 185 -6.04 -35.68 10.93
N ALA A 186 -6.85 -36.15 9.98
CA ALA A 186 -6.57 -36.02 8.54
C ALA A 186 -6.84 -34.61 7.98
N ILE A 187 -7.27 -33.65 8.80
CA ILE A 187 -7.53 -32.28 8.37
C ILE A 187 -6.24 -31.61 7.89
N SER A 188 -6.17 -31.40 6.58
CA SER A 188 -5.09 -30.68 5.92
C SER A 188 -5.64 -29.94 4.70
N PHE A 189 -5.40 -28.63 4.62
CA PHE A 189 -5.83 -27.81 3.49
C PHE A 189 -4.84 -26.70 3.19
N LYS A 190 -4.89 -26.14 1.98
CA LYS A 190 -4.11 -24.96 1.62
C LYS A 190 -4.95 -23.70 1.80
N ASP A 191 -4.39 -22.71 2.47
CA ASP A 191 -5.02 -21.38 2.54
C ASP A 191 -4.86 -20.61 1.22
N ASN A 192 -5.47 -19.42 1.16
CA ASN A 192 -5.39 -18.54 -0.02
C ASN A 192 -3.97 -18.01 -0.31
N GLN A 193 -3.04 -18.17 0.63
CA GLN A 193 -1.62 -17.83 0.48
C GLN A 193 -0.78 -19.05 0.04
N GLY A 194 -1.41 -20.20 -0.20
CA GLY A 194 -0.74 -21.43 -0.64
C GLY A 194 -0.05 -22.20 0.50
N VAL A 195 -0.26 -21.81 1.76
CA VAL A 195 0.32 -22.46 2.93
C VAL A 195 -0.54 -23.65 3.33
N THR A 196 0.07 -24.83 3.46
CA THR A 196 -0.61 -26.01 4.01
C THR A 196 -0.81 -25.85 5.51
N ARG A 197 -2.06 -25.88 5.95
CA ARG A 197 -2.47 -25.86 7.36
C ARG A 197 -2.80 -27.28 7.80
N THR A 198 -2.20 -27.70 8.90
CA THR A 198 -2.50 -28.94 9.61
C THR A 198 -2.82 -28.60 11.05
N LEU A 199 -3.55 -29.49 11.73
CA LEU A 199 -3.82 -29.33 13.16
C LEU A 199 -2.52 -29.19 13.96
N PRO A 200 -2.50 -28.33 14.99
CA PRO A 200 -1.32 -28.13 15.81
C PRO A 200 -1.05 -29.36 16.70
N PRO A 201 0.21 -29.62 17.10
CA PRO A 201 0.57 -30.85 17.84
C PRO A 201 -0.21 -31.06 19.13
N ASN A 202 -0.49 -29.99 19.88
CA ASN A 202 -1.27 -30.04 21.12
C ASN A 202 -2.69 -30.57 20.90
N LEU A 203 -3.33 -30.18 19.79
CA LEU A 203 -4.69 -30.61 19.47
C LEU A 203 -4.72 -32.06 18.96
N LEU A 204 -3.65 -32.50 18.29
CA LEU A 204 -3.47 -33.90 17.92
C LEU A 204 -3.30 -34.81 19.16
N GLU A 205 -2.50 -34.37 20.13
CA GLU A 205 -2.35 -35.07 21.41
C GLU A 205 -3.68 -35.12 22.19
N GLN A 206 -4.40 -34.00 22.27
CA GLN A 206 -5.72 -33.95 22.93
C GLN A 206 -6.74 -34.88 22.26
N LEU A 207 -6.76 -34.95 20.92
CA LEU A 207 -7.60 -35.90 20.17
C LEU A 207 -7.25 -37.35 20.51
N ASP A 208 -5.96 -37.67 20.60
CA ASP A 208 -5.49 -39.02 20.93
C ASP A 208 -5.83 -39.42 22.37
N GLU A 209 -5.72 -38.49 23.33
CA GLU A 209 -6.09 -38.73 24.73
C GLU A 209 -7.60 -38.86 24.93
N THR A 210 -8.39 -38.01 24.27
CA THR A 210 -9.85 -37.96 24.43
C THR A 210 -10.53 -39.21 23.87
N PHE A 211 -10.04 -39.73 22.75
CA PHE A 211 -10.57 -40.91 22.06
C PHE A 211 -9.68 -42.16 22.26
N LEU A 212 -9.08 -42.29 23.44
CA LEU A 212 -8.29 -43.45 23.83
C LEU A 212 -9.18 -44.54 24.45
N PHE A 213 -9.43 -45.59 23.69
CA PHE A 213 -10.27 -46.71 24.13
C PHE A 213 -9.42 -47.94 24.49
N GLY A 214 -8.64 -47.81 25.58
CA GLY A 214 -7.78 -48.88 26.09
C GLY A 214 -8.54 -49.95 26.89
N THR A 215 -7.83 -51.01 27.27
CA THR A 215 -8.33 -51.96 28.27
C THR A 215 -8.25 -51.34 29.67
N GLU A 216 -9.28 -51.56 30.47
CA GLU A 216 -9.35 -51.11 31.86
C GLU A 216 -9.11 -52.29 32.82
N MET A 217 -8.59 -52.00 34.01
CA MET A 217 -8.36 -53.00 35.05
C MET A 217 -9.53 -53.00 36.01
N GLU A 218 -10.38 -54.03 35.93
CA GLU A 218 -11.53 -54.22 36.82
C GLU A 218 -11.36 -55.52 37.61
N ASP A 219 -11.43 -55.45 38.94
CA ASP A 219 -11.23 -56.60 39.86
C ASP A 219 -9.97 -57.46 39.57
N GLY A 220 -8.91 -56.81 39.08
CA GLY A 220 -7.63 -57.46 38.76
C GLY A 220 -7.60 -58.22 37.42
N LYS A 221 -8.58 -58.00 36.54
CA LYS A 221 -8.62 -58.51 35.16
C LYS A 221 -8.64 -57.35 34.16
N GLU A 222 -8.01 -57.55 33.01
CA GLU A 222 -8.14 -56.64 31.87
C GLU A 222 -9.52 -56.83 31.23
N VAL A 223 -10.28 -55.76 31.17
CA VAL A 223 -11.62 -55.69 30.57
C VAL A 223 -11.56 -54.74 29.37
N LEU A 224 -12.21 -55.12 28.27
CA LEU A 224 -12.34 -54.27 27.09
C LEU A 224 -13.18 -53.03 27.41
N TRP A 225 -12.90 -51.90 26.75
CA TRP A 225 -13.61 -50.64 26.98
C TRP A 225 -15.14 -50.79 26.88
N GLU A 226 -15.64 -51.55 25.91
CA GLU A 226 -17.07 -51.81 25.72
C GLU A 226 -17.69 -52.52 26.92
N ALA A 227 -16.96 -53.49 27.51
CA ALA A 227 -17.44 -54.22 28.67
C ALA A 227 -17.34 -53.36 29.94
N ALA A 228 -16.22 -52.65 30.15
CA ALA A 228 -16.02 -51.81 31.33
C ALA A 228 -17.09 -50.72 31.46
N ASN A 229 -17.59 -50.21 30.32
CA ASN A 229 -18.52 -49.09 30.29
C ASN A 229 -20.00 -49.49 30.13
N PHE A 230 -20.28 -50.68 29.58
CA PHE A 230 -21.65 -51.08 29.21
C PHE A 230 -22.06 -52.51 29.65
N TYR A 231 -21.17 -53.33 30.21
CA TYR A 231 -21.49 -54.69 30.68
C TYR A 231 -21.78 -54.69 32.18
N ASP A 232 -22.96 -55.18 32.57
CA ASP A 232 -23.46 -55.14 33.95
C ASP A 232 -23.55 -53.71 34.57
N VAL A 233 -23.57 -52.69 33.71
CA VAL A 233 -23.71 -51.28 34.09
C VAL A 233 -25.18 -50.85 33.99
N PRO A 234 -25.78 -50.25 35.03
CA PRO A 234 -27.18 -49.82 35.01
C PRO A 234 -27.39 -48.63 34.06
N LEU A 235 -28.59 -48.54 33.48
CA LEU A 235 -29.01 -47.43 32.61
C LEU A 235 -28.70 -46.06 33.22
N ALA A 236 -28.89 -45.90 34.54
CA ALA A 236 -28.61 -44.66 35.25
C ALA A 236 -27.16 -44.17 35.11
N ALA A 237 -26.19 -45.07 34.93
CA ALA A 237 -24.78 -44.73 34.76
C ALA A 237 -24.39 -44.62 33.27
N VAL A 238 -24.96 -45.45 32.41
CA VAL A 238 -24.70 -45.44 30.96
C VAL A 238 -25.15 -44.13 30.31
N MET A 239 -26.29 -43.57 30.71
CA MET A 239 -26.80 -42.32 30.12
C MET A 239 -25.86 -41.11 30.34
N PRO A 240 -25.42 -40.79 31.59
CA PRO A 240 -24.39 -39.79 31.85
C PRO A 240 -23.09 -40.03 31.10
N LEU A 241 -22.66 -41.28 30.97
CA LEU A 241 -21.43 -41.62 30.25
C LEU A 241 -21.54 -41.22 28.77
N MET A 242 -22.64 -41.56 28.10
CA MET A 242 -22.89 -41.17 26.71
C MET A 242 -23.03 -39.65 26.55
N THR A 243 -23.61 -38.97 27.55
CA THR A 243 -23.63 -37.49 27.57
C THR A 243 -22.23 -36.91 27.70
N LYS A 244 -21.37 -37.51 28.53
CA LYS A 244 -19.95 -37.11 28.63
C LYS A 244 -19.23 -37.29 27.29
N MET A 245 -19.44 -38.41 26.59
CA MET A 245 -18.87 -38.62 25.25
C MET A 245 -19.35 -37.55 24.25
N THR A 246 -20.62 -37.14 24.35
CA THR A 246 -21.17 -36.03 23.54
C THR A 246 -20.48 -34.71 23.85
N LEU A 247 -20.20 -34.43 25.12
CA LEU A 247 -19.45 -33.23 25.53
C LEU A 247 -18.03 -33.26 24.98
N ASP A 248 -17.33 -34.39 25.07
CA ASP A 248 -15.97 -34.52 24.53
C ASP A 248 -15.92 -34.22 23.03
N ILE A 249 -16.91 -34.70 22.27
CA ILE A 249 -17.02 -34.44 20.83
C ILE A 249 -17.22 -32.94 20.56
N GLN A 250 -18.11 -32.30 21.33
CA GLN A 250 -18.40 -30.87 21.19
C GLN A 250 -17.23 -29.98 21.65
N ASP A 251 -16.46 -30.39 22.65
CA ASP A 251 -15.29 -29.67 23.14
C ASP A 251 -14.18 -29.69 22.08
N ILE A 252 -13.90 -30.88 21.53
CA ILE A 252 -12.97 -31.05 20.40
C ILE A 252 -13.42 -30.27 19.17
N GLN A 253 -14.72 -30.31 18.85
CA GLN A 253 -15.30 -29.53 17.76
C GLN A 253 -15.01 -28.03 17.97
N GLU A 254 -15.30 -27.50 19.15
CA GLU A 254 -15.07 -26.09 19.49
C GLU A 254 -13.58 -25.71 19.41
N ASP A 255 -12.69 -26.56 19.92
CA ASP A 255 -11.24 -26.29 19.88
C ASP A 255 -10.72 -26.24 18.44
N ILE A 256 -11.19 -27.14 17.57
CA ILE A 256 -10.85 -27.13 16.14
C ILE A 256 -11.42 -25.89 15.44
N LEU A 257 -12.69 -25.54 15.72
CA LEU A 257 -13.32 -24.35 15.13
C LEU A 257 -12.63 -23.06 15.58
N SER A 258 -12.28 -22.95 16.86
CA SER A 258 -11.52 -21.84 17.43
C SER A 258 -10.12 -21.73 16.80
N TRP A 259 -9.44 -22.85 16.61
CA TRP A 259 -8.16 -22.89 15.88
C TRP A 259 -8.32 -22.43 14.42
N LEU A 260 -9.35 -22.90 13.70
CA LEU A 260 -9.65 -22.46 12.33
C LEU A 260 -9.90 -20.95 12.28
N LEU A 261 -10.72 -20.44 13.21
CA LEU A 261 -11.07 -19.03 13.31
C LEU A 261 -9.85 -18.15 13.63
N GLY A 262 -9.00 -18.56 14.57
CA GLY A 262 -7.75 -17.87 14.89
C GLY A 262 -6.76 -17.91 13.72
N SER A 263 -6.73 -19.01 12.98
CA SER A 263 -5.85 -19.18 11.82
C SER A 263 -6.22 -18.29 10.64
N VAL A 264 -7.48 -17.82 10.55
CA VAL A 264 -7.88 -16.81 9.56
C VAL A 264 -7.03 -15.55 9.70
N ASP A 265 -6.77 -15.11 10.94
CA ASP A 265 -6.12 -13.82 11.18
C ASP A 265 -4.62 -13.92 11.50
N ALA A 266 -4.13 -15.10 11.86
CA ALA A 266 -2.75 -15.33 12.28
C ALA A 266 -1.66 -14.83 11.31
N LYS A 267 -1.94 -14.76 10.01
CA LYS A 267 -1.00 -14.24 8.98
C LYS A 267 -1.40 -12.90 8.36
N SER A 268 -2.25 -12.14 9.05
CA SER A 268 -2.67 -10.82 8.58
C SER A 268 -1.74 -9.75 9.13
N TYR A 269 -1.31 -8.82 8.28
CA TYR A 269 -0.64 -7.61 8.74
C TYR A 269 -1.59 -6.82 9.63
N LYS A 270 -1.14 -6.51 10.84
CA LYS A 270 -1.85 -5.62 11.76
C LYS A 270 -1.47 -4.19 11.43
N PHE A 271 -2.45 -3.31 11.34
CA PHE A 271 -2.24 -1.88 11.10
C PHE A 271 -2.85 -1.09 12.25
N THR A 272 -2.13 -0.10 12.76
CA THR A 272 -2.60 0.75 13.87
C THR A 272 -2.99 2.14 13.39
N ASN A 273 -2.40 2.61 12.29
CA ASN A 273 -2.55 3.96 11.80
C ASN A 273 -2.97 3.97 10.32
N LEU A 274 -3.83 4.92 9.98
CA LEU A 274 -4.32 5.16 8.61
C LEU A 274 -3.96 6.59 8.21
N LEU A 275 -3.32 6.75 7.05
CA LEU A 275 -2.90 8.03 6.52
C LEU A 275 -3.35 8.18 5.05
N PRO A 276 -4.16 9.18 4.71
CA PRO A 276 -4.45 9.47 3.30
C PRO A 276 -3.22 10.08 2.62
N LEU A 277 -2.82 9.51 1.50
CA LEU A 277 -1.73 9.99 0.66
C LEU A 277 -2.28 10.42 -0.70
N VAL A 278 -1.91 11.62 -1.14
CA VAL A 278 -2.25 12.15 -2.45
C VAL A 278 -0.97 12.23 -3.27
N VAL A 279 -0.89 11.43 -4.33
CA VAL A 279 0.27 11.37 -5.23
C VAL A 279 -0.07 12.08 -6.53
N PRO A 280 0.40 13.33 -6.75
CA PRO A 280 0.14 14.06 -7.98
C PRO A 280 0.91 13.46 -9.16
N GLU A 281 0.34 13.51 -10.37
CA GLU A 281 1.04 13.10 -11.59
C GLU A 281 2.17 14.07 -11.95
N SER A 282 1.97 15.37 -11.70
CA SER A 282 2.97 16.42 -11.87
C SER A 282 2.80 17.50 -10.80
N ASN A 283 3.93 17.98 -10.26
CA ASN A 283 3.98 19.09 -9.31
C ASN A 283 4.06 20.47 -10.00
N TYR A 284 4.15 20.51 -11.33
CA TYR A 284 4.22 21.75 -12.10
C TYR A 284 3.09 21.80 -13.13
N ILE A 285 2.13 22.71 -12.92
CA ILE A 285 0.92 22.81 -13.73
C ILE A 285 0.77 24.25 -14.21
N LEU A 286 0.55 24.37 -15.52
CA LEU A 286 0.33 25.66 -16.14
C LEU A 286 -1.13 26.05 -16.07
N ARG A 287 -1.39 27.36 -15.98
CA ARG A 287 -2.75 27.91 -15.98
C ARG A 287 -3.51 27.43 -17.23
N GLY A 288 -4.71 26.91 -17.03
CA GLY A 288 -5.57 26.34 -18.09
C GLY A 288 -5.44 24.83 -18.28
N ASP A 289 -4.54 24.17 -17.56
CA ASP A 289 -4.42 22.71 -17.51
C ASP A 289 -5.14 22.12 -16.28
N SER A 290 -5.33 20.80 -16.23
CA SER A 290 -6.03 20.08 -15.16
C SER A 290 -5.07 19.41 -14.18
N PHE A 291 -5.29 19.58 -12.87
CA PHE A 291 -4.60 18.82 -11.83
C PHE A 291 -5.15 17.39 -11.76
N ARG A 292 -4.24 16.39 -11.81
CA ARG A 292 -4.54 14.97 -11.66
C ARG A 292 -3.67 14.38 -10.57
N ALA A 293 -4.27 13.55 -9.71
CA ALA A 293 -3.58 12.89 -8.61
C ALA A 293 -4.29 11.58 -8.25
N ASN A 294 -3.51 10.60 -7.83
CA ASN A 294 -4.00 9.37 -7.23
C ASN A 294 -4.16 9.57 -5.72
N VAL A 295 -5.33 9.25 -5.19
CA VAL A 295 -5.61 9.31 -3.75
C VAL A 295 -5.66 7.88 -3.22
N LEU A 296 -4.81 7.58 -2.25
CA LEU A 296 -4.74 6.26 -1.62
C LEU A 296 -4.77 6.39 -0.09
N LEU A 297 -5.26 5.35 0.58
CA LEU A 297 -5.21 5.23 2.02
C LEU A 297 -4.05 4.30 2.39
N ALA A 298 -3.00 4.84 2.99
CA ALA A 298 -1.88 4.04 3.48
C ALA A 298 -2.19 3.56 4.90
N ALA A 299 -2.07 2.26 5.13
CA ALA A 299 -2.16 1.66 6.46
C ALA A 299 -0.77 1.20 6.89
N PHE A 300 -0.37 1.49 8.13
CA PHE A 300 0.92 1.07 8.68
C PHE A 300 0.83 0.77 10.17
N ASP A 301 1.81 0.03 10.68
CA ASP A 301 1.98 -0.29 12.10
C ASP A 301 2.96 0.70 12.75
N GLY A 302 2.45 1.51 13.67
CA GLY A 302 3.25 2.43 14.48
C GLY A 302 3.99 1.75 15.63
N THR A 303 3.62 0.51 15.98
CA THR A 303 4.26 -0.27 17.05
C THR A 303 5.52 -0.97 16.55
N ASN A 304 5.54 -1.40 15.30
CA ASN A 304 6.68 -2.04 14.65
C ASN A 304 7.13 -1.22 13.42
N PRO A 305 7.86 -0.12 13.63
CA PRO A 305 8.27 0.75 12.54
C PRO A 305 9.26 0.05 11.60
N PRO A 306 9.08 0.16 10.27
CA PRO A 306 9.98 -0.44 9.30
C PRO A 306 11.30 0.32 9.15
N GLU A 307 12.35 -0.35 8.71
CA GLU A 307 13.63 0.27 8.34
C GLU A 307 13.59 0.72 6.87
N PHE A 308 14.07 1.92 6.59
CA PHE A 308 14.12 2.47 5.23
C PHE A 308 15.57 2.73 4.80
N TYR A 309 15.95 2.24 3.63
CA TYR A 309 17.27 2.48 3.04
C TYR A 309 17.11 3.10 1.66
N VAL A 310 17.96 4.07 1.33
CA VAL A 310 17.97 4.74 0.02
C VAL A 310 19.41 4.82 -0.48
N ASP A 311 19.62 4.45 -1.73
CA ASP A 311 20.93 4.52 -2.36
C ASP A 311 21.39 5.99 -2.48
N ALA A 312 22.68 6.22 -2.31
CA ALA A 312 23.29 7.52 -2.59
C ALA A 312 23.50 7.75 -4.10
N GLN A 313 23.56 6.68 -4.89
CA GLN A 313 23.72 6.75 -6.33
C GLN A 313 22.40 6.98 -7.06
N LYS A 314 22.46 7.78 -8.14
CA LYS A 314 21.31 7.99 -9.04
C LYS A 314 20.91 6.65 -9.66
N PHE A 315 19.61 6.36 -9.63
CA PHE A 315 19.07 5.17 -10.29
C PHE A 315 19.14 5.31 -11.82
N ASN A 316 19.63 4.28 -12.49
CA ASN A 316 19.84 4.28 -13.94
C ASN A 316 18.62 3.81 -14.76
N GLY A 317 17.50 3.48 -14.10
CA GLY A 317 16.27 3.03 -14.76
C GLY A 317 16.28 1.58 -15.26
N ARG A 318 17.39 0.84 -15.10
CA ARG A 318 17.56 -0.52 -15.64
C ARG A 318 17.91 -1.56 -14.59
N ASP A 319 18.51 -1.15 -13.47
CA ASP A 319 18.90 -2.07 -12.41
C ASP A 319 17.68 -2.59 -11.62
N SER A 320 17.41 -3.88 -11.74
CA SER A 320 16.33 -4.58 -11.04
C SER A 320 16.82 -5.40 -9.84
N SER A 321 18.12 -5.36 -9.52
CA SER A 321 18.66 -6.06 -8.34
C SER A 321 18.09 -5.47 -7.04
N MET A 322 18.18 -6.19 -5.91
CA MET A 322 17.88 -5.57 -4.61
C MET A 322 19.02 -4.64 -4.17
N LEU A 323 18.69 -3.59 -3.41
CA LEU A 323 19.69 -2.68 -2.87
C LEU A 323 20.54 -3.40 -1.80
N ASP A 324 21.86 -3.32 -1.91
CA ASP A 324 22.76 -3.75 -0.84
C ASP A 324 22.75 -2.70 0.28
N PHE A 325 22.05 -3.01 1.37
CA PHE A 325 21.84 -2.11 2.49
C PHE A 325 22.98 -2.17 3.54
N ALA A 326 23.93 -3.11 3.43
CA ALA A 326 24.92 -3.36 4.49
C ALA A 326 25.82 -2.15 4.81
N SER A 327 25.97 -1.24 3.85
CA SER A 327 26.78 -0.02 3.97
C SER A 327 25.94 1.27 4.04
N ILE A 328 24.61 1.15 4.09
CA ILE A 328 23.67 2.28 4.02
C ILE A 328 23.04 2.48 5.39
N GLU A 329 23.03 3.71 5.88
CA GLU A 329 22.34 4.06 7.12
C GLU A 329 20.82 4.16 6.88
N SER A 330 20.03 3.66 7.84
CA SER A 330 18.57 3.73 7.76
C SER A 330 18.08 5.17 7.91
N LEU A 331 17.04 5.56 7.17
CA LEU A 331 16.43 6.89 7.30
C LEU A 331 15.83 7.09 8.70
N PRO A 332 15.90 8.31 9.25
CA PRO A 332 15.23 8.63 10.50
C PRO A 332 13.71 8.58 10.31
N ILE A 333 13.02 8.00 11.29
CA ILE A 333 11.56 7.89 11.31
C ILE A 333 11.02 9.01 12.21
N GLY A 334 10.06 9.78 11.68
CA GLY A 334 9.38 10.81 12.46
C GLY A 334 8.45 10.23 13.52
N THR A 335 7.94 11.08 14.43
CA THR A 335 6.90 10.70 15.40
C THR A 335 5.58 10.30 14.73
N ASP A 336 5.43 10.57 13.44
CA ASP A 336 4.34 10.17 12.58
C ASP A 336 4.53 8.78 11.94
N GLY A 337 5.64 8.08 12.25
CA GLY A 337 5.96 6.76 11.68
C GLY A 337 6.48 6.81 10.24
N LEU A 338 6.72 8.00 9.69
CA LEU A 338 7.18 8.17 8.31
C LEU A 338 8.70 8.34 8.25
N GLY A 339 9.36 7.59 7.36
CA GLY A 339 10.77 7.78 7.01
C GLY A 339 10.99 9.16 6.37
N LYS A 340 11.92 9.95 6.91
CA LYS A 340 12.22 11.30 6.42
C LYS A 340 13.44 11.26 5.50
N LEU A 341 13.17 11.24 4.19
CA LEU A 341 14.21 11.34 3.16
C LEU A 341 14.54 12.80 2.88
N ARG A 342 15.83 13.17 2.99
CA ARG A 342 16.34 14.47 2.59
C ARG A 342 17.58 14.31 1.72
N ILE A 343 17.50 14.78 0.49
CA ILE A 343 18.62 14.74 -0.46
C ILE A 343 19.05 16.17 -0.77
N SER A 344 20.31 16.49 -0.50
CA SER A 344 20.89 17.80 -0.83
C SER A 344 21.25 17.86 -2.32
N THR A 345 20.71 18.82 -3.06
CA THR A 345 21.01 18.99 -4.50
C THR A 345 22.31 19.75 -4.77
N LYS A 346 23.05 20.13 -3.71
CA LYS A 346 24.31 20.88 -3.85
C LYS A 346 25.35 20.03 -4.58
N GLY A 347 25.79 20.48 -5.75
CA GLY A 347 26.79 19.79 -6.58
C GLY A 347 26.24 18.66 -7.45
N MET A 348 24.91 18.51 -7.55
CA MET A 348 24.29 17.57 -8.49
C MET A 348 24.34 18.09 -9.92
N ALA A 349 24.43 17.16 -10.88
CA ALA A 349 24.24 17.48 -12.28
C ALA A 349 22.78 17.92 -12.54
N LEU A 350 22.60 18.83 -13.50
CA LEU A 350 21.28 19.29 -13.91
C LEU A 350 20.49 18.15 -14.59
N GLY A 351 19.15 18.23 -14.51
CA GLY A 351 18.22 17.30 -15.14
C GLY A 351 17.49 16.40 -14.15
N ASP A 352 16.83 15.38 -14.69
CA ASP A 352 15.97 14.49 -13.91
C ASP A 352 16.78 13.47 -13.13
N VAL A 353 16.47 13.35 -11.85
CA VAL A 353 17.08 12.40 -10.92
C VAL A 353 16.01 11.58 -10.23
N ASN A 354 16.37 10.34 -9.91
CA ASN A 354 15.62 9.42 -9.09
C ASN A 354 16.60 8.48 -8.37
N TYR A 355 16.11 7.86 -7.31
CA TYR A 355 16.85 6.99 -6.41
C TYR A 355 16.09 5.70 -6.16
N LYS A 356 16.84 4.64 -5.94
CA LYS A 356 16.35 3.32 -5.55
C LYS A 356 16.42 3.19 -4.03
N GLY A 357 15.46 2.51 -3.44
CA GLY A 357 15.40 2.25 -2.01
C GLY A 357 14.88 0.86 -1.67
N LEU A 358 14.97 0.54 -0.39
CA LEU A 358 14.54 -0.72 0.21
C LEU A 358 13.83 -0.44 1.53
N ILE A 359 12.66 -1.03 1.71
CA ILE A 359 11.94 -1.05 2.99
C ILE A 359 12.13 -2.44 3.59
N ARG A 360 12.44 -2.53 4.88
CA ARG A 360 12.44 -3.79 5.62
C ARG A 360 11.42 -3.69 6.73
N PHE A 361 10.47 -4.61 6.77
CA PHE A 361 9.44 -4.65 7.80
C PHE A 361 9.30 -6.07 8.33
N GLN A 362 8.84 -6.19 9.57
CA GLN A 362 8.56 -7.48 10.18
C GLN A 362 7.15 -7.95 9.76
N GLY A 363 7.08 -9.11 9.11
CA GLY A 363 5.81 -9.74 8.75
C GLY A 363 5.12 -10.39 9.95
N PRO A 364 3.86 -10.84 9.78
CA PRO A 364 3.07 -11.47 10.86
C PRO A 364 3.74 -12.74 11.40
N ASP A 365 4.53 -13.42 10.57
CA ASP A 365 5.30 -14.62 10.91
C ASP A 365 6.61 -14.30 11.66
N GLY A 366 6.88 -13.02 11.96
CA GLY A 366 8.11 -12.56 12.61
C GLY A 366 9.33 -12.44 11.70
N ASN A 367 9.23 -12.91 10.45
CA ASN A 367 10.28 -12.79 9.43
C ASN A 367 10.40 -11.34 8.94
N ILE A 368 11.63 -10.88 8.67
CA ILE A 368 11.87 -9.56 8.08
C ILE A 368 11.85 -9.68 6.56
N GLU A 369 10.91 -8.96 5.92
CA GLU A 369 10.73 -8.98 4.48
C GLU A 369 11.30 -7.71 3.83
N PRO A 370 12.12 -7.85 2.76
CA PRO A 370 12.58 -6.72 1.97
C PRO A 370 11.56 -6.34 0.89
N TYR A 371 11.27 -5.05 0.74
CA TYR A 371 10.40 -4.50 -0.30
C TYR A 371 11.10 -3.35 -1.05
N PRO A 372 11.44 -3.50 -2.34
CA PRO A 372 12.12 -2.45 -3.09
C PRO A 372 11.15 -1.33 -3.49
N PHE A 373 11.66 -0.10 -3.54
CA PHE A 373 10.92 1.05 -4.07
C PHE A 373 11.81 1.98 -4.89
N TYR A 374 11.19 2.85 -5.68
CA TYR A 374 11.85 3.89 -6.44
C TYR A 374 11.21 5.24 -6.09
N THR A 375 12.05 6.25 -5.85
CA THR A 375 11.56 7.61 -5.60
C THR A 375 10.96 8.20 -6.88
N PRO A 376 9.93 9.06 -6.78
CA PRO A 376 9.44 9.83 -7.91
C PRO A 376 10.58 10.65 -8.52
N SER A 377 10.59 10.76 -9.85
CA SER A 377 11.59 11.58 -10.52
C SER A 377 11.39 13.06 -10.17
N PHE A 378 12.48 13.76 -9.86
CA PHE A 378 12.50 15.20 -9.67
C PHE A 378 13.62 15.84 -10.48
N THR A 379 13.38 17.06 -10.95
CA THR A 379 14.32 17.79 -11.81
C THR A 379 15.18 18.74 -10.99
N VAL A 380 16.50 18.65 -11.13
CA VAL A 380 17.45 19.64 -10.60
C VAL A 380 17.74 20.68 -11.68
N ALA A 381 17.38 21.93 -11.42
CA ALA A 381 17.57 23.06 -12.34
C ALA A 381 18.28 24.23 -11.65
N GLU A 382 18.95 25.07 -12.43
CA GLU A 382 19.55 26.30 -11.91
C GLU A 382 18.47 27.32 -11.51
N PRO A 383 18.65 28.07 -10.41
CA PRO A 383 17.75 29.17 -10.06
C PRO A 383 17.79 30.23 -11.16
N ALA A 384 16.65 30.51 -11.80
CA ALA A 384 16.53 31.55 -12.83
C ALA A 384 15.75 32.76 -12.30
N LEU A 385 16.35 33.95 -12.41
CA LEU A 385 15.68 35.24 -12.17
C LEU A 385 15.61 36.01 -13.49
N VAL A 386 14.39 36.32 -13.95
CA VAL A 386 14.19 37.07 -15.20
C VAL A 386 13.85 38.53 -14.87
N VAL A 387 14.83 39.42 -15.02
CA VAL A 387 14.63 40.88 -14.96
C VAL A 387 14.78 41.45 -16.36
N SER A 388 13.69 41.95 -16.94
CA SER A 388 13.69 42.51 -18.30
C SER A 388 13.22 43.97 -18.30
N PRO A 389 14.08 44.93 -18.73
CA PRO A 389 13.68 46.33 -18.85
C PRO A 389 12.64 46.52 -19.98
N THR A 390 11.43 46.94 -19.62
CA THR A 390 10.27 47.04 -20.55
C THR A 390 10.46 48.03 -21.68
N LYS A 391 11.28 49.07 -21.49
CA LYS A 391 11.58 50.08 -22.52
C LYS A 391 12.77 49.71 -23.41
N MET A 392 13.50 48.64 -23.11
CA MET A 392 14.68 48.18 -23.86
C MET A 392 14.39 46.96 -24.74
N ASN A 393 13.12 46.58 -24.93
CA ASN A 393 12.71 45.57 -25.91
C ASN A 393 12.86 46.08 -27.37
N VAL A 394 14.09 46.37 -27.77
CA VAL A 394 14.44 46.97 -29.05
C VAL A 394 15.55 46.17 -29.71
N PHE A 395 15.37 45.86 -30.99
CA PHE A 395 16.45 45.37 -31.85
C PHE A 395 16.85 46.45 -32.86
N TYR A 396 18.16 46.57 -33.12
CA TYR A 396 18.72 47.49 -34.10
C TYR A 396 19.01 46.77 -35.42
N ARG A 397 18.52 47.31 -36.52
CA ARG A 397 18.79 46.80 -37.88
C ARG A 397 20.27 46.94 -38.22
N GLY A 398 20.81 45.98 -38.98
CA GLY A 398 22.19 46.01 -39.46
C GLY A 398 23.25 45.67 -38.40
N LEU A 399 22.83 45.22 -37.21
CA LEU A 399 23.71 44.79 -36.13
C LEU A 399 23.26 43.43 -35.58
N PRO A 400 24.18 42.56 -35.15
CA PRO A 400 23.83 41.35 -34.42
C PRO A 400 23.31 41.73 -33.03
N ASN A 401 22.05 41.39 -32.71
CA ASN A 401 21.44 41.69 -31.41
C ASN A 401 21.46 40.42 -30.53
N PRO A 402 22.31 40.34 -29.50
CA PRO A 402 22.33 39.20 -28.59
C PRO A 402 21.10 39.19 -27.68
N VAL A 403 20.55 38.01 -27.42
CA VAL A 403 19.37 37.76 -26.58
C VAL A 403 19.50 36.41 -25.88
N GLU A 404 19.18 36.38 -24.60
CA GLU A 404 19.02 35.14 -23.83
C GLU A 404 17.54 34.79 -23.72
N VAL A 405 17.22 33.50 -23.91
CA VAL A 405 15.86 32.98 -23.79
C VAL A 405 15.88 31.82 -22.81
N SER A 406 15.22 32.02 -21.67
CA SER A 406 15.06 30.99 -20.64
C SER A 406 13.59 30.86 -20.26
N VAL A 407 13.20 29.62 -19.95
CA VAL A 407 11.87 29.29 -19.44
C VAL A 407 12.09 28.57 -18.11
N PRO A 408 11.60 29.12 -16.98
CA PRO A 408 11.77 28.47 -15.69
C PRO A 408 11.23 27.04 -15.70
N GLY A 409 12.06 26.08 -15.27
CA GLY A 409 11.69 24.67 -15.21
C GLY A 409 11.85 23.88 -16.52
N VAL A 410 12.37 24.49 -17.58
CA VAL A 410 12.63 23.81 -18.86
C VAL A 410 14.09 23.97 -19.25
N ALA A 411 14.75 22.86 -19.60
CA ALA A 411 16.14 22.87 -20.05
C ALA A 411 16.29 23.60 -21.41
N GLY A 412 17.41 24.29 -21.61
CA GLY A 412 17.62 25.18 -22.78
C GLY A 412 17.73 24.46 -24.13
N ASP A 413 17.94 23.15 -24.13
CA ASP A 413 17.91 22.25 -25.29
C ASP A 413 16.49 21.82 -25.66
N ALA A 414 15.57 21.76 -24.68
CA ALA A 414 14.15 21.50 -24.88
C ALA A 414 13.34 22.73 -25.37
N LEU A 415 14.01 23.85 -25.65
CA LEU A 415 13.43 25.10 -26.15
C LEU A 415 13.60 25.25 -27.65
N GLU A 416 12.48 25.39 -28.36
CA GLU A 416 12.44 25.81 -29.75
C GLU A 416 12.04 27.29 -29.84
N VAL A 417 13.00 28.15 -30.21
CA VAL A 417 12.81 29.59 -30.31
C VAL A 417 12.63 30.01 -31.77
N ARG A 418 11.56 30.73 -32.06
CA ARG A 418 11.25 31.28 -33.38
C ARG A 418 11.02 32.78 -33.31
N ILE A 419 11.28 33.47 -34.41
CA ILE A 419 11.03 34.91 -34.56
C ILE A 419 10.14 35.17 -35.78
N SER A 420 9.23 36.14 -35.69
CA SER A 420 8.27 36.45 -36.75
C SER A 420 8.89 37.27 -37.90
N GLY A 421 8.25 37.24 -39.08
CA GLY A 421 8.55 38.13 -40.20
C GLY A 421 9.81 37.70 -40.97
N ASP A 422 10.53 38.69 -41.52
CA ASP A 422 11.79 38.50 -42.25
C ASP A 422 13.03 38.54 -41.33
N ASN A 423 12.82 38.56 -40.01
CA ASN A 423 13.89 38.53 -39.02
C ASN A 423 14.52 37.14 -38.94
N LYS A 424 15.81 37.08 -38.64
CA LYS A 424 16.55 35.82 -38.45
C LYS A 424 16.99 35.70 -37.00
N ILE A 425 16.91 34.49 -36.45
CA ILE A 425 17.43 34.16 -35.12
C ILE A 425 18.34 32.94 -35.24
N LYS A 426 19.51 33.00 -34.60
CA LYS A 426 20.49 31.90 -34.61
C LYS A 426 20.92 31.59 -33.18
N LYS A 427 20.87 30.31 -32.81
CA LYS A 427 21.40 29.81 -31.54
C LYS A 427 22.93 29.79 -31.60
N GLN A 428 23.57 30.27 -30.55
CA GLN A 428 25.01 30.28 -30.37
C GLN A 428 25.47 29.04 -29.57
N PRO A 429 26.76 28.67 -29.64
CA PRO A 429 27.29 27.52 -28.90
C PRO A 429 27.12 27.61 -27.38
N ASP A 430 27.06 28.83 -26.83
CA ASP A 430 26.85 29.11 -25.41
C ASP A 430 25.37 29.05 -24.98
N GLY A 431 24.44 28.71 -25.89
CA GLY A 431 23.01 28.64 -25.64
C GLY A 431 22.27 29.97 -25.78
N SER A 432 22.98 31.09 -25.96
CA SER A 432 22.37 32.38 -26.28
C SER A 432 21.86 32.41 -27.73
N TYR A 433 21.12 33.47 -28.07
CA TYR A 433 20.61 33.69 -29.42
C TYR A 433 21.08 35.02 -29.96
N VAL A 434 21.33 35.10 -31.27
CA VAL A 434 21.60 36.35 -31.97
C VAL A 434 20.47 36.59 -32.96
N VAL A 435 19.84 37.75 -32.85
CA VAL A 435 18.80 38.23 -33.75
C VAL A 435 19.40 39.20 -34.76
N ASP A 436 19.09 38.94 -36.03
CA ASP A 436 19.38 39.80 -37.18
C ASP A 436 18.04 40.33 -37.74
N PRO A 437 17.65 41.56 -37.40
CA PRO A 437 16.34 42.10 -37.76
C PRO A 437 16.25 42.47 -39.24
N GLY A 438 15.10 42.15 -39.84
CA GLY A 438 14.76 42.53 -41.20
C GLY A 438 14.24 43.97 -41.32
N LYS A 439 13.44 44.23 -42.36
CA LYS A 439 12.92 45.57 -42.66
C LYS A 439 11.66 45.93 -41.87
N VAL A 440 11.03 44.97 -41.20
CA VAL A 440 9.83 45.18 -40.39
C VAL A 440 10.06 46.11 -39.20
N THR A 441 9.00 46.69 -38.65
CA THR A 441 9.02 47.59 -37.48
C THR A 441 8.86 46.87 -36.15
N GLU A 442 8.39 45.62 -36.19
CA GLU A 442 8.12 44.79 -35.02
C GLU A 442 8.62 43.36 -35.25
N ALA A 443 9.09 42.72 -34.19
CA ALA A 443 9.53 41.34 -34.18
C ALA A 443 8.92 40.63 -32.96
N LYS A 444 8.36 39.44 -33.17
CA LYS A 444 7.76 38.63 -32.11
C LYS A 444 8.59 37.38 -31.89
N ILE A 445 9.09 37.19 -30.69
CA ILE A 445 9.76 35.94 -30.29
C ILE A 445 8.71 35.00 -29.72
N THR A 446 8.61 33.81 -30.30
CA THR A 446 7.73 32.72 -29.84
C THR A 446 8.59 31.54 -29.41
N VAL A 447 8.31 31.01 -28.22
CA VAL A 447 9.07 29.90 -27.64
C VAL A 447 8.13 28.71 -27.49
N THR A 448 8.53 27.56 -28.00
CA THR A 448 7.86 26.28 -27.73
C THR A 448 8.74 25.45 -26.83
N ALA A 449 8.21 25.10 -25.65
CA ALA A 449 8.88 24.24 -24.69
C ALA A 449 8.37 22.81 -24.84
N THR A 450 9.29 21.85 -24.80
CA THR A 450 8.93 20.43 -24.62
C THR A 450 8.96 20.14 -23.13
N MET A 451 7.82 19.74 -22.58
CA MET A 451 7.65 19.43 -21.15
C MET A 451 8.23 18.03 -20.84
N PRO A 452 8.49 17.72 -19.54
CA PRO A 452 8.99 16.39 -19.14
C PRO A 452 8.08 15.21 -19.55
N ASP A 453 6.78 15.47 -19.74
CA ASP A 453 5.79 14.49 -20.24
C ASP A 453 5.85 14.29 -21.78
N GLY A 454 6.77 14.97 -22.47
CA GLY A 454 6.91 14.93 -23.93
C GLY A 454 5.93 15.84 -24.70
N SER A 455 4.99 16.50 -24.01
CA SER A 455 4.06 17.43 -24.65
C SER A 455 4.79 18.72 -25.08
N LYS A 456 4.40 19.26 -26.23
CA LYS A 456 4.91 20.55 -26.72
C LYS A 456 3.91 21.64 -26.40
N LYS A 457 4.37 22.71 -25.74
CA LYS A 457 3.54 23.87 -25.43
C LYS A 457 4.20 25.15 -25.89
N THR A 458 3.46 25.91 -26.69
CA THR A 458 3.87 27.24 -27.15
C THR A 458 3.52 28.28 -26.09
N LEU A 459 4.52 29.04 -25.67
CA LEU A 459 4.39 30.12 -24.71
C LEU A 459 3.90 31.41 -25.39
N PRO A 460 3.30 32.34 -24.63
CA PRO A 460 2.92 33.64 -25.16
C PRO A 460 4.09 34.37 -25.83
N ALA A 461 3.84 34.91 -27.01
CA ALA A 461 4.86 35.64 -27.76
C ALA A 461 5.29 36.92 -27.03
N ARG A 462 6.58 37.28 -27.17
CA ARG A 462 7.13 38.54 -26.68
C ARG A 462 7.38 39.49 -27.83
N ASP A 463 6.81 40.69 -27.74
CA ASP A 463 6.94 41.73 -28.75
C ASP A 463 8.20 42.58 -28.53
N PHE A 464 8.96 42.77 -29.60
CA PHE A 464 10.15 43.62 -29.70
C PHE A 464 9.97 44.65 -30.80
N ARG A 465 10.47 45.86 -30.57
CA ARG A 465 10.46 46.95 -31.56
C ARG A 465 11.73 46.87 -32.39
N VAL A 466 11.62 46.99 -33.71
CA VAL A 466 12.78 47.03 -34.60
C VAL A 466 13.05 48.48 -34.99
N LYS A 467 14.18 49.01 -34.55
CA LYS A 467 14.61 50.39 -34.81
C LYS A 467 15.83 50.42 -35.72
N ARG A 468 16.01 51.54 -36.43
CA ARG A 468 17.28 51.84 -37.09
C ARG A 468 18.31 52.25 -36.03
N ILE A 469 19.60 52.06 -36.34
CA ILE A 469 20.71 52.61 -35.55
C ILE A 469 20.50 54.13 -35.43
N PRO A 470 20.70 54.77 -34.26
CA PRO A 470 20.64 56.23 -34.13
C PRO A 470 21.61 56.94 -35.09
N ASP A 471 21.39 58.22 -35.35
CA ASP A 471 22.28 59.00 -36.22
C ASP A 471 23.57 59.34 -35.46
N PRO A 472 24.76 59.11 -36.06
CA PRO A 472 26.02 59.43 -35.42
C PRO A 472 26.25 60.95 -35.36
N VAL A 473 27.07 61.39 -34.42
CA VAL A 473 27.45 62.79 -34.26
C VAL A 473 28.73 63.05 -35.09
N PRO A 474 28.73 64.05 -35.98
CA PRO A 474 29.94 64.41 -36.70
C PRO A 474 30.96 65.05 -35.76
N SER A 475 32.24 64.81 -36.02
CA SER A 475 33.34 65.40 -35.28
C SER A 475 34.46 65.85 -36.18
N PHE A 476 34.92 67.08 -35.95
CA PHE A 476 36.02 67.70 -36.68
C PHE A 476 37.04 68.26 -35.70
N ALA A 477 38.30 67.80 -35.81
CA ALA A 477 39.37 68.19 -34.88
C ALA A 477 39.04 67.98 -33.38
N GLY A 478 38.23 66.96 -33.07
CA GLY A 478 37.75 66.68 -31.72
C GLY A 478 36.59 67.56 -31.25
N LYS A 479 36.06 68.43 -32.12
CA LYS A 479 34.87 69.26 -31.87
C LYS A 479 33.60 68.58 -32.36
N THR A 480 32.47 68.87 -31.74
CA THR A 480 31.12 68.37 -32.06
C THR A 480 30.21 69.54 -32.47
N PRO A 481 28.98 69.31 -32.98
CA PRO A 481 28.03 70.39 -33.25
C PRO A 481 27.70 71.28 -32.02
N SER A 482 27.90 70.76 -30.81
CA SER A 482 27.69 71.49 -29.56
C SER A 482 28.82 72.49 -29.25
N ASP A 483 30.01 72.28 -29.81
CA ASP A 483 31.14 73.20 -29.68
C ASP A 483 30.97 74.42 -30.59
N ARG A 484 31.27 75.62 -30.07
CA ARG A 484 31.15 76.88 -30.84
C ARG A 484 32.50 77.48 -31.25
N LEU A 485 33.59 77.07 -30.62
CA LEU A 485 34.90 77.67 -30.75
C LEU A 485 35.95 76.62 -31.13
N ILE A 486 36.88 77.02 -32.01
CA ILE A 486 38.05 76.22 -32.37
C ILE A 486 39.29 77.12 -32.43
N SER A 487 40.41 76.66 -31.88
CA SER A 487 41.69 77.37 -32.00
C SER A 487 42.25 77.21 -33.41
N LYS A 488 42.99 78.22 -33.91
CA LYS A 488 43.63 78.15 -35.23
C LYS A 488 44.60 76.97 -35.35
N ASN A 489 45.32 76.63 -34.29
CA ASN A 489 46.25 75.50 -34.30
C ASN A 489 45.51 74.15 -34.42
N THR A 490 44.43 73.96 -33.66
CA THR A 490 43.60 72.75 -33.73
C THR A 490 42.94 72.60 -35.10
N LEU A 491 42.51 73.73 -35.70
CA LEU A 491 41.94 73.77 -37.04
C LEU A 491 42.93 73.31 -38.12
N LEU A 492 44.17 73.80 -38.07
CA LEU A 492 45.20 73.46 -39.06
C LEU A 492 45.73 72.02 -38.91
N GLY A 493 45.66 71.46 -37.70
CA GLY A 493 46.03 70.07 -37.43
C GLY A 493 44.94 69.03 -37.71
N ALA A 494 43.75 69.46 -38.16
CA ALA A 494 42.62 68.56 -38.40
C ALA A 494 42.83 67.72 -39.67
N PRO A 495 42.82 66.38 -39.61
CA PRO A 495 43.01 65.54 -40.80
C PRO A 495 41.75 65.45 -41.69
N GLY A 496 40.58 65.74 -41.14
CA GLY A 496 39.29 65.55 -41.80
C GLY A 496 38.11 65.48 -40.83
N VAL A 497 36.96 65.05 -41.36
CA VAL A 497 35.71 64.85 -40.61
C VAL A 497 35.59 63.37 -40.25
N SER A 498 35.23 63.11 -39.00
CA SER A 498 34.88 61.78 -38.48
C SER A 498 33.43 61.78 -37.99
N ALA A 499 32.83 60.62 -37.77
CA ALA A 499 31.52 60.50 -37.16
C ALA A 499 31.58 59.40 -36.10
N LYS A 500 30.99 59.67 -34.93
CA LYS A 500 31.03 58.75 -33.78
C LYS A 500 29.63 58.60 -33.19
N MET A 501 29.34 57.43 -32.65
CA MET A 501 28.12 57.21 -31.87
C MET A 501 28.34 57.72 -30.45
N GLU A 502 27.47 58.61 -29.98
CA GLU A 502 27.42 59.01 -28.57
C GLU A 502 26.32 58.21 -27.86
N ASN A 503 26.62 57.68 -26.67
CA ASN A 503 25.68 56.93 -25.82
C ASN A 503 24.98 55.76 -26.52
N PHE A 504 25.72 54.98 -27.31
CA PHE A 504 25.20 53.80 -27.99
C PHE A 504 25.94 52.54 -27.55
N ASP A 505 25.19 51.53 -27.10
CA ASP A 505 25.74 50.32 -26.46
C ASP A 505 26.41 49.34 -27.45
N PHE A 506 26.22 49.54 -28.76
CA PHE A 506 26.85 48.71 -29.79
C PHE A 506 28.07 49.40 -30.40
N ASP A 507 29.12 48.62 -30.66
CA ASP A 507 30.28 49.08 -31.42
C ASP A 507 29.93 49.19 -32.91
N VAL A 508 29.77 50.42 -33.39
CA VAL A 508 29.38 50.74 -34.77
C VAL A 508 30.52 51.48 -35.46
N LYS A 509 31.04 50.89 -36.54
CA LYS A 509 32.01 51.54 -37.42
C LYS A 509 31.28 52.43 -38.43
N VAL A 510 31.40 53.75 -38.25
CA VAL A 510 30.83 54.76 -39.15
C VAL A 510 31.89 55.27 -40.11
N THR A 511 31.55 55.36 -41.40
CA THR A 511 32.47 55.88 -42.43
C THR A 511 31.89 57.14 -43.06
N VAL A 512 32.67 58.23 -43.10
CA VAL A 512 32.28 59.49 -43.76
C VAL A 512 32.61 59.39 -45.25
N LYS A 513 31.60 59.57 -46.11
CA LYS A 513 31.72 59.51 -47.57
C LYS A 513 32.04 60.86 -48.18
N SER A 514 31.37 61.93 -47.73
CA SER A 514 31.59 63.28 -48.26
C SER A 514 31.29 64.34 -47.21
N PHE A 515 31.85 65.53 -47.40
CA PHE A 515 31.50 66.74 -46.64
C PHE A 515 31.89 67.99 -47.43
N SER A 516 31.28 69.13 -47.10
CA SER A 516 31.68 70.45 -47.59
C SER A 516 32.19 71.31 -46.43
N ILE A 517 33.14 72.19 -46.72
CA ILE A 517 33.58 73.25 -45.81
C ILE A 517 33.31 74.57 -46.47
N SER A 518 32.54 75.42 -45.79
CA SER A 518 32.30 76.79 -46.20
C SER A 518 32.85 77.77 -45.17
N VAL A 519 33.55 78.80 -45.63
CA VAL A 519 34.12 79.84 -44.76
C VAL A 519 33.48 81.16 -45.10
N SER A 520 32.93 81.84 -44.09
CA SER A 520 32.40 83.19 -44.23
C SER A 520 33.50 84.21 -43.95
N ARG A 521 33.87 84.98 -44.97
CA ARG A 521 34.87 86.06 -44.88
C ARG A 521 34.38 87.29 -45.63
N ASP A 522 34.40 88.44 -44.97
CA ASP A 522 34.15 89.76 -45.55
C ASP A 522 32.82 89.84 -46.36
N GLY A 523 31.81 89.06 -45.99
CA GLY A 523 30.50 88.99 -46.67
C GLY A 523 30.39 87.96 -47.80
N THR A 524 31.47 87.27 -48.15
CA THR A 524 31.51 86.21 -49.18
C THR A 524 31.65 84.82 -48.56
N LEU A 525 30.81 83.87 -49.00
CA LEU A 525 30.87 82.46 -48.60
C LEU A 525 31.65 81.68 -49.67
N VAL A 526 32.80 81.10 -49.30
CA VAL A 526 33.56 80.22 -50.19
C VAL A 526 33.39 78.79 -49.73
N GLU A 527 32.80 77.95 -50.57
CA GLU A 527 32.55 76.53 -50.31
C GLU A 527 33.52 75.64 -51.09
N LYS A 528 34.02 74.58 -50.44
CA LYS A 528 34.79 73.50 -51.05
C LYS A 528 34.23 72.15 -50.62
N LYS A 529 34.23 71.16 -51.54
CA LYS A 529 33.70 69.81 -51.29
C LYS A 529 34.81 68.76 -51.24
N SER A 530 34.61 67.72 -50.43
CA SER A 530 35.46 66.53 -50.36
C SER A 530 34.60 65.29 -50.54
N ASN A 531 35.08 64.34 -51.35
CA ASN A 531 34.47 63.03 -51.59
C ASN A 531 35.11 61.93 -50.73
N SER A 532 35.74 62.31 -49.61
CA SER A 532 36.30 61.38 -48.64
C SER A 532 36.12 61.93 -47.23
N ASN A 533 36.55 61.19 -46.21
CA ASN A 533 36.61 61.70 -44.84
C ASN A 533 37.77 62.69 -44.60
N ARG A 534 38.67 62.92 -45.57
CA ARG A 534 39.85 63.79 -45.44
C ARG A 534 39.64 65.17 -46.06
N LEU A 535 40.39 66.16 -45.58
CA LEU A 535 40.45 67.48 -46.22
C LEU A 535 41.11 67.39 -47.60
N SER A 536 40.58 68.11 -48.59
CA SER A 536 41.28 68.33 -49.87
C SER A 536 42.40 69.37 -49.72
N SER A 537 43.28 69.46 -50.72
CA SER A 537 44.31 70.50 -50.82
C SER A 537 43.69 71.90 -50.73
N ASP A 538 42.62 72.13 -51.50
CA ASP A 538 41.88 73.38 -51.56
C ASP A 538 41.27 73.77 -50.22
N MET A 539 40.69 72.80 -49.49
CA MET A 539 40.17 73.02 -48.14
C MET A 539 41.29 73.39 -47.17
N SER A 540 42.43 72.70 -47.24
CA SER A 540 43.56 72.97 -46.35
C SER A 540 44.13 74.36 -46.58
N GLU A 541 44.19 74.82 -47.84
CA GLU A 541 44.55 76.20 -48.18
C GLU A 541 43.51 77.21 -47.72
N LEU A 542 42.22 76.89 -47.86
CA LEU A 542 41.13 77.73 -47.38
C LEU A 542 41.24 77.94 -45.87
N LEU A 543 41.48 76.86 -45.10
CA LEU A 543 41.63 76.90 -43.64
C LEU A 543 42.88 77.68 -43.17
N LYS A 544 44.01 77.64 -43.92
CA LYS A 544 45.21 78.45 -43.63
C LYS A 544 44.94 79.95 -43.65
N ARG A 545 44.05 80.38 -44.56
CA ARG A 545 43.69 81.79 -44.77
C ARG A 545 42.66 82.33 -43.76
N VAL A 546 42.16 81.48 -42.86
CA VAL A 546 41.18 81.87 -41.83
C VAL A 546 41.87 82.59 -40.66
N GLY A 547 41.27 83.69 -40.21
CA GLY A 547 41.72 84.49 -39.07
C GLY A 547 40.80 84.36 -37.85
N ARG A 548 41.19 85.02 -36.75
CA ARG A 548 40.36 85.11 -35.55
C ARG A 548 39.03 85.81 -35.88
N GLY A 549 37.91 85.22 -35.45
CA GLY A 549 36.58 85.77 -35.65
C GLY A 549 35.83 85.24 -36.88
N ASN A 550 36.52 84.62 -37.84
CA ASN A 550 35.87 83.94 -38.97
C ASN A 550 35.06 82.73 -38.50
N VAL A 551 33.98 82.43 -39.23
CA VAL A 551 33.12 81.27 -38.98
C VAL A 551 33.29 80.27 -40.12
N ILE A 552 33.46 79.02 -39.73
CA ILE A 552 33.59 77.85 -40.58
C ILE A 552 32.34 77.01 -40.40
N TYR A 553 31.71 76.66 -41.50
CA TYR A 553 30.64 75.67 -41.52
C TYR A 553 31.15 74.40 -42.17
N ILE A 554 30.84 73.27 -41.55
CA ILE A 554 31.09 71.94 -42.08
C ILE A 554 29.73 71.35 -42.36
N GLU A 555 29.40 71.23 -43.63
CA GLU A 555 28.05 70.98 -44.13
C GLU A 555 28.06 69.75 -45.04
N ASP A 556 26.88 69.31 -45.49
CA ASP A 556 26.70 68.18 -46.39
C ASP A 556 27.49 66.91 -46.00
N ILE A 557 27.60 66.65 -44.69
CA ILE A 557 28.33 65.50 -44.15
C ILE A 557 27.49 64.25 -44.40
N VAL A 558 27.92 63.40 -45.33
CA VAL A 558 27.26 62.12 -45.64
C VAL A 558 28.06 60.96 -45.05
N VAL A 559 27.39 60.08 -44.30
CA VAL A 559 27.98 58.87 -43.73
C VAL A 559 27.32 57.60 -44.25
N SER A 560 28.10 56.52 -44.31
CA SER A 560 27.63 55.16 -44.57
C SER A 560 27.53 54.40 -43.25
N MET A 561 26.36 53.81 -43.00
CA MET A 561 26.06 53.04 -41.80
C MET A 561 26.11 51.52 -42.08
N PRO A 562 26.37 50.67 -41.07
CA PRO A 562 26.38 49.20 -41.25
C PRO A 562 25.04 48.59 -41.68
N ASP A 563 23.93 49.30 -41.47
CA ASP A 563 22.61 48.91 -41.98
C ASP A 563 22.43 49.13 -43.50
N GLY A 564 23.50 49.55 -44.20
CA GLY A 564 23.51 49.82 -45.63
C GLY A 564 22.90 51.17 -46.02
N THR A 565 22.48 51.99 -45.04
CA THR A 565 21.91 53.31 -45.30
C THR A 565 22.98 54.39 -45.39
N GLU A 566 22.76 55.36 -46.28
CA GLU A 566 23.50 56.61 -46.30
C GLU A 566 22.70 57.69 -45.59
N ARG A 567 23.37 58.50 -44.77
CA ARG A 567 22.72 59.50 -43.94
C ARG A 567 23.45 60.82 -43.98
N GLN A 568 22.69 61.90 -44.12
CA GLN A 568 23.20 63.26 -43.98
C GLN A 568 23.15 63.67 -42.51
N LEU A 569 24.29 64.10 -41.98
CA LEU A 569 24.42 64.54 -40.59
C LEU A 569 24.18 66.04 -40.47
N ALA A 570 23.90 66.47 -39.23
CA ALA A 570 23.74 67.89 -38.92
C ALA A 570 25.04 68.67 -39.21
N PRO A 571 24.95 69.90 -39.73
CA PRO A 571 26.13 70.71 -39.99
C PRO A 571 26.79 71.17 -38.69
N MET A 572 28.09 71.44 -38.75
CA MET A 572 28.85 72.00 -37.63
C MET A 572 29.20 73.46 -37.91
N LYS A 573 29.07 74.33 -36.90
CA LYS A 573 29.44 75.76 -36.98
C LYS A 573 30.51 76.07 -35.94
N LEU A 574 31.71 76.40 -36.40
CA LEU A 574 32.85 76.70 -35.53
C LEU A 574 33.38 78.10 -35.83
N LYS A 575 33.48 78.95 -34.78
CA LYS A 575 34.13 80.25 -34.86
C LYS A 575 35.58 80.14 -34.41
N VAL A 576 36.51 80.70 -35.19
CA VAL A 576 37.94 80.67 -34.84
C VAL A 576 38.21 81.66 -33.70
N SER A 577 38.68 81.13 -32.57
CA SER A 577 38.90 81.86 -31.31
C SER A 577 40.24 82.56 -31.23
#